data_AF-A0A5C6F1E2-F1
#
_entry.id   AF-A0A5C6F1E2-F1
#
_cell.length_a   1.000
_cell.length_b   1.000
_cell.length_c   1.000
_cell.angle_alpha   90.00
_cell.angle_beta   90.00
_cell.angle_gamma   90.00
#
_symmetry.space_group_name_H-M   'P 1'
#
loop_
_entity.id
_entity.type
_entity.pdbx_description
1 polymer ?
#
loop_
_entity_poly.entity_id
_entity_poly.type
_entity_poly.pdbx_seq_one_letter_code
_entity_poly.pdbx_strand_id
1 'polypeptide(L)'
;MAPTWTESIGDTFTDWTSWIGFDWIGFDWLGPTGTVLLATVLVVLCVVAWGLNLISLPGNWMAVALLALFAWLGPESGRAAIGPVAVGAAFVFALIGEIVEFAAGAMGAQKAGASRRSTLFAMIGSMIGAIGGAIIGVPVPLIGPVLAAILFGGMGAMVGAMYGEWSDGRAWKESWSIGHAAFWGRTFGTLGKFAAGLVIVLIAIGGVLI
;
A
#
# COMPACT_ATOMS: atom_id res chain seq x y z
N MET A 1 10.01 18.36 -47.93
CA MET A 1 10.83 19.07 -46.92
C MET A 1 11.28 18.00 -45.93
N ALA A 2 12.58 17.75 -45.77
CA ALA A 2 13.05 16.73 -44.84
C ALA A 2 12.91 17.25 -43.40
N PRO A 3 12.48 16.43 -42.43
CA PRO A 3 12.31 16.85 -41.05
C PRO A 3 13.63 17.31 -40.46
N THR A 4 13.58 18.33 -39.62
CA THR A 4 14.76 18.86 -38.93
C THR A 4 15.18 17.89 -37.81
N TRP A 5 16.49 17.77 -37.52
CA TRP A 5 17.00 16.84 -36.50
C TRP A 5 16.34 17.00 -35.11
N THR A 6 15.79 18.17 -34.82
CA THR A 6 15.02 18.46 -33.61
C THR A 6 13.62 17.83 -33.58
N GLU A 7 12.95 17.71 -34.73
CA GLU A 7 11.64 17.02 -34.84
C GLU A 7 11.82 15.51 -34.69
N SER A 8 12.87 14.94 -35.30
CA SER A 8 13.16 13.50 -35.25
C SER A 8 13.46 12.97 -33.83
N ILE A 9 14.04 13.79 -32.95
CA ILE A 9 14.34 13.42 -31.56
C ILE A 9 13.09 13.55 -30.67
N GLY A 10 12.23 14.53 -30.95
CA GLY A 10 10.95 14.70 -30.26
C GLY A 10 10.01 13.53 -30.52
N ASP A 11 9.87 13.15 -31.79
CA ASP A 11 8.99 12.06 -32.20
C ASP A 11 9.46 10.72 -31.66
N THR A 12 10.78 10.45 -31.69
CA THR A 12 11.32 9.20 -31.14
C THR A 12 11.11 9.07 -29.64
N PHE A 13 11.15 10.14 -28.84
CA PHE A 13 10.86 10.06 -27.40
C PHE A 13 9.37 9.83 -27.07
N THR A 14 8.46 10.30 -27.93
CA THR A 14 7.02 10.04 -27.83
C THR A 14 6.59 8.68 -28.40
N ASP A 15 7.39 8.10 -29.29
CA ASP A 15 7.07 6.88 -30.04
C ASP A 15 7.58 5.60 -29.37
N TRP A 16 8.29 5.66 -28.23
CA TRP A 16 8.67 4.44 -27.48
C TRP A 16 7.46 3.64 -26.99
N THR A 17 6.28 4.26 -26.91
CA THR A 17 5.03 3.56 -26.56
C THR A 17 4.56 2.61 -27.66
N SER A 18 4.95 2.82 -28.93
CA SER A 18 4.53 1.97 -30.05
C SER A 18 5.36 0.69 -30.22
N TRP A 19 6.62 0.69 -29.76
CA TRP A 19 7.53 -0.47 -29.85
C TRP A 19 7.26 -1.55 -28.79
N ILE A 20 6.55 -1.20 -27.73
CA ILE A 20 6.12 -2.13 -26.67
C ILE A 20 4.71 -2.62 -27.04
N GLY A 21 4.52 -3.21 -28.22
CA GLY A 21 3.20 -3.44 -28.86
C GLY A 21 2.00 -3.63 -27.91
N PHE A 22 1.03 -2.70 -28.00
CA PHE A 22 -0.20 -2.68 -27.19
C PHE A 22 -1.50 -2.90 -28.01
N ASP A 23 -1.43 -2.93 -29.35
CA ASP A 23 -2.62 -2.94 -30.23
C ASP A 23 -3.45 -4.25 -30.26
N TRP A 24 -3.03 -5.30 -29.55
CA TRP A 24 -3.59 -6.65 -29.73
C TRP A 24 -4.47 -7.16 -28.58
N ILE A 25 -4.58 -6.41 -27.46
CA ILE A 25 -5.39 -6.77 -26.26
C ILE A 25 -6.35 -5.64 -25.87
N GLY A 26 -6.55 -4.63 -26.73
CA GLY A 26 -7.41 -3.49 -26.44
C GLY A 26 -8.84 -3.91 -26.14
N PHE A 27 -9.40 -3.42 -25.02
CA PHE A 27 -10.83 -3.55 -24.72
C PHE A 27 -11.68 -2.63 -25.62
N ASP A 28 -11.29 -2.38 -26.87
CA ASP A 28 -11.98 -1.47 -27.79
C ASP A 28 -13.40 -1.94 -28.14
N TRP A 29 -13.68 -3.24 -27.93
CA TRP A 29 -15.02 -3.84 -27.99
C TRP A 29 -15.87 -3.63 -26.74
N LEU A 30 -15.29 -3.22 -25.60
CA LEU A 30 -16.06 -2.76 -24.46
C LEU A 30 -16.61 -1.37 -24.78
N GLY A 31 -17.89 -1.32 -25.13
CA GLY A 31 -18.60 -0.04 -25.20
C GLY A 31 -18.46 0.77 -23.90
N PRO A 32 -18.90 2.05 -23.88
CA PRO A 32 -18.67 2.96 -22.76
C PRO A 32 -19.03 2.38 -21.38
N THR A 33 -20.11 1.59 -21.31
CA THR A 33 -20.55 0.89 -20.11
C THR A 33 -19.51 -0.10 -19.58
N GLY A 34 -18.86 -0.88 -20.45
CA GLY A 34 -17.85 -1.86 -20.04
C GLY A 34 -16.61 -1.21 -19.47
N THR A 35 -16.19 -0.08 -20.05
CA THR A 35 -15.08 0.73 -19.55
C THR A 35 -15.36 1.26 -18.14
N VAL A 36 -16.56 1.81 -17.91
CA VAL A 36 -16.95 2.32 -16.59
C VAL A 36 -17.00 1.20 -15.55
N LEU A 37 -17.48 0.01 -15.92
CA LEU A 37 -17.50 -1.16 -15.03
C LEU A 37 -16.08 -1.58 -14.64
N LEU A 38 -15.16 -1.70 -15.60
CA LEU A 38 -13.75 -2.06 -15.31
C LEU A 38 -13.09 -1.02 -14.40
N ALA A 39 -13.31 0.25 -14.67
CA ALA A 39 -12.73 1.33 -13.89
C ALA A 39 -13.30 1.38 -12.46
N THR A 40 -14.59 1.07 -12.30
CA THR A 40 -15.23 0.90 -10.98
C THR A 40 -14.62 -0.28 -10.23
N VAL A 41 -14.45 -1.44 -10.89
CA VAL A 41 -13.82 -2.62 -10.30
C VAL A 41 -12.39 -2.32 -9.87
N LEU A 42 -11.61 -1.61 -10.70
CA LEU A 42 -10.26 -1.16 -10.34
C LEU A 42 -10.28 -0.37 -9.02
N VAL A 43 -11.11 0.66 -8.91
CA VAL A 43 -11.19 1.49 -7.70
C VAL A 43 -11.57 0.66 -6.48
N VAL A 44 -12.54 -0.25 -6.61
CA VAL A 44 -12.93 -1.16 -5.53
C VAL A 44 -11.75 -2.05 -5.11
N LEU A 45 -11.01 -2.62 -6.06
CA LEU A 45 -9.82 -3.42 -5.76
C LEU A 45 -8.71 -2.60 -5.11
N CYS A 46 -8.50 -1.35 -5.52
CA CYS A 46 -7.56 -0.44 -4.85
C CYS A 46 -7.97 -0.13 -3.42
N VAL A 47 -9.26 0.05 -3.13
CA VAL A 47 -9.78 0.26 -1.76
C VAL A 47 -9.59 -1.00 -0.91
N VAL A 48 -9.85 -2.19 -1.47
CA VAL A 48 -9.57 -3.46 -0.78
C VAL A 48 -8.08 -3.59 -0.49
N ALA A 49 -7.22 -3.37 -1.48
CA ALA A 49 -5.77 -3.38 -1.34
C ALA A 49 -5.30 -2.39 -0.27
N TRP A 50 -5.89 -1.19 -0.23
CA TRP A 50 -5.62 -0.21 0.81
C TRP A 50 -5.96 -0.72 2.21
N GLY A 51 -7.12 -1.39 2.38
CA GLY A 51 -7.52 -2.03 3.64
C GLY A 51 -6.58 -3.15 4.08
N LEU A 52 -5.96 -3.90 3.16
CA LEU A 52 -5.00 -4.96 3.48
C LEU A 52 -3.76 -4.44 4.23
N ASN A 53 -3.40 -3.16 4.08
CA ASN A 53 -2.30 -2.57 4.85
C ASN A 53 -2.54 -2.64 6.37
N LEU A 54 -3.79 -2.62 6.83
CA LEU A 54 -4.14 -2.69 8.25
C LEU A 54 -3.70 -4.02 8.89
N ILE A 55 -3.66 -5.10 8.10
CA ILE A 55 -3.25 -6.43 8.54
C ILE A 55 -1.81 -6.76 8.14
N SER A 56 -0.99 -5.74 7.86
CA SER A 56 0.45 -5.88 7.53
C SER A 56 0.76 -6.50 6.17
N LEU A 57 -0.19 -6.53 5.24
CA LEU A 57 0.07 -6.96 3.86
C LEU A 57 0.60 -5.81 2.99
N PRO A 58 1.30 -6.11 1.86
CA PRO A 58 1.82 -5.12 0.92
C PRO A 58 0.71 -4.52 0.04
N GLY A 59 -0.34 -3.97 0.65
CA GLY A 59 -1.53 -3.48 -0.02
C GLY A 59 -1.26 -2.36 -1.03
N ASN A 60 -0.37 -1.43 -0.69
CA ASN A 60 0.00 -0.34 -1.60
C ASN A 60 0.67 -0.86 -2.89
N TRP A 61 1.50 -1.89 -2.80
CA TRP A 61 2.10 -2.53 -3.98
C TRP A 61 1.06 -3.22 -4.86
N MET A 62 0.07 -3.87 -4.23
CA MET A 62 -1.05 -4.46 -4.98
C MET A 62 -1.84 -3.37 -5.73
N ALA A 63 -2.11 -2.24 -5.09
CA ALA A 63 -2.79 -1.11 -5.73
C ALA A 63 -1.98 -0.55 -6.92
N VAL A 64 -0.66 -0.41 -6.78
CA VAL A 64 0.22 0.01 -7.88
C VAL A 64 0.21 -0.99 -9.03
N ALA A 65 0.29 -2.29 -8.73
CA ALA A 65 0.23 -3.34 -9.76
C ALA A 65 -1.11 -3.33 -10.51
N LEU A 66 -2.22 -3.13 -9.80
CA LEU A 66 -3.55 -2.99 -10.40
C LEU A 66 -3.64 -1.76 -11.31
N LEU A 67 -3.11 -0.61 -10.86
CA LEU A 67 -3.05 0.61 -11.67
C LEU A 67 -2.17 0.43 -12.91
N ALA A 68 -1.01 -0.21 -12.77
CA ALA A 68 -0.13 -0.50 -13.89
C ALA A 68 -0.78 -1.46 -14.89
N LEU A 69 -1.47 -2.50 -14.39
CA LEU A 69 -2.20 -3.45 -15.23
C LEU A 69 -3.35 -2.77 -15.97
N PHE A 70 -4.08 -1.88 -15.30
CA PHE A 70 -5.16 -1.13 -15.94
C PHE A 70 -4.63 -0.09 -16.92
N ALA A 71 -3.50 0.57 -16.64
CA ALA A 71 -2.82 1.44 -17.59
C ALA A 71 -2.29 0.66 -18.82
N TRP A 72 -1.93 -0.61 -18.64
CA TRP A 72 -1.43 -1.49 -19.71
C TRP A 72 -2.57 -2.04 -20.58
N LEU A 73 -3.65 -2.53 -19.96
CA LEU A 73 -4.72 -3.25 -20.66
C LEU A 73 -5.95 -2.38 -20.95
N GLY A 74 -6.11 -1.28 -20.23
CA GLY A 74 -7.27 -0.39 -20.31
C GLY A 74 -7.24 0.53 -21.54
N PRO A 75 -8.24 1.42 -21.65
CA PRO A 75 -8.35 2.33 -22.78
C PRO A 75 -7.14 3.28 -22.86
N GLU A 76 -6.56 3.41 -24.06
CA GLU A 76 -5.42 4.32 -24.29
C GLU A 76 -5.82 5.80 -24.25
N SER A 77 -7.09 6.11 -24.58
CA SER A 77 -7.62 7.47 -24.59
C SER A 77 -9.06 7.52 -24.11
N GLY A 78 -9.44 8.65 -23.48
CA GLY A 78 -10.79 8.88 -22.95
C GLY A 78 -10.81 9.11 -21.43
N ARG A 79 -12.01 9.33 -20.88
CA ARG A 79 -12.25 9.79 -19.49
C ARG A 79 -11.85 8.79 -18.39
N ALA A 80 -11.45 7.59 -18.77
CA ALA A 80 -11.05 6.52 -17.86
C ALA A 80 -9.64 6.01 -18.17
N ALA A 81 -8.87 6.72 -19.01
CA ALA A 81 -7.51 6.33 -19.37
C ALA A 81 -6.55 6.68 -18.23
N ILE A 82 -5.89 5.67 -17.66
CA ILE A 82 -4.88 5.86 -16.62
C ILE A 82 -3.50 5.90 -17.28
N GLY A 83 -2.90 7.09 -17.29
CA GLY A 83 -1.57 7.29 -17.86
C GLY A 83 -0.42 6.85 -16.93
N PRO A 84 0.80 6.73 -17.49
CA PRO A 84 1.99 6.32 -16.73
C PRO A 84 2.36 7.28 -15.59
N VAL A 85 1.96 8.55 -15.68
CA VAL A 85 2.15 9.55 -14.62
C VAL A 85 1.41 9.17 -13.34
N ALA A 86 0.15 8.70 -13.45
CA ALA A 86 -0.64 8.26 -12.31
C ALA A 86 -0.03 7.01 -11.66
N VAL A 87 0.43 6.06 -12.48
CA VAL A 87 1.14 4.86 -12.00
C VAL A 87 2.45 5.24 -11.29
N GLY A 88 3.24 6.14 -11.88
CA GLY A 88 4.48 6.63 -11.28
C GLY A 88 4.26 7.36 -9.96
N ALA A 89 3.24 8.22 -9.86
CA ALA A 89 2.87 8.88 -8.62
C ALA A 89 2.44 7.86 -7.54
N ALA A 90 1.60 6.89 -7.92
CA ALA A 90 1.17 5.82 -7.02
C ALA A 90 2.36 4.99 -6.51
N PHE A 91 3.32 4.67 -7.38
CA PHE A 91 4.55 3.97 -7.02
C PHE A 91 5.37 4.75 -5.98
N VAL A 92 5.53 6.06 -6.18
CA VAL A 92 6.26 6.92 -5.23
C VAL A 92 5.56 6.95 -3.87
N PHE A 93 4.23 7.09 -3.83
CA PHE A 93 3.49 7.04 -2.56
C PHE A 93 3.56 5.65 -1.90
N ALA A 94 3.49 4.57 -2.67
CA ALA A 94 3.68 3.23 -2.14
C ALA A 94 5.06 3.09 -1.49
N LEU A 95 6.11 3.53 -2.17
CA LEU A 95 7.48 3.52 -1.65
C LEU A 95 7.62 4.36 -0.37
N ILE A 96 7.06 5.56 -0.34
CA ILE A 96 7.06 6.41 0.87
C ILE A 96 6.37 5.70 2.03
N GLY A 97 5.18 5.12 1.80
CA GLY A 97 4.42 4.41 2.83
C GLY A 97 5.19 3.22 3.41
N GLU A 98 5.84 2.44 2.56
CA GLU A 98 6.69 1.32 3.00
C GLU A 98 7.89 1.83 3.78
N ILE A 99 8.60 2.84 3.28
CA ILE A 99 9.75 3.43 3.99
C ILE A 99 9.32 3.93 5.37
N VAL A 100 8.18 4.60 5.49
CA VAL A 100 7.66 5.07 6.79
C VAL A 100 7.36 3.91 7.73
N GLU A 101 6.74 2.83 7.24
CA GLU A 101 6.45 1.65 8.04
C GLU A 101 7.73 0.94 8.52
N PHE A 102 8.68 0.72 7.61
CA PHE A 102 9.98 0.12 7.92
C PHE A 102 10.79 1.00 8.88
N ALA A 103 10.82 2.31 8.64
CA ALA A 103 11.50 3.29 9.48
C ALA A 103 10.93 3.28 10.91
N ALA A 104 9.60 3.37 11.05
CA ALA A 104 8.94 3.40 12.35
C ALA A 104 9.10 2.08 13.11
N GLY A 105 8.95 0.93 12.43
CA GLY A 105 9.11 -0.40 13.03
C GLY A 105 10.56 -0.73 13.42
N ALA A 106 11.51 -0.51 12.50
CA ALA A 106 12.92 -0.85 12.72
C ALA A 106 13.59 0.10 13.70
N MET A 107 13.39 1.42 13.59
CA MET A 107 14.04 2.37 14.49
C MET A 107 13.50 2.31 15.92
N GLY A 108 12.20 2.05 16.09
CA GLY A 108 11.60 1.90 17.42
C GLY A 108 12.17 0.69 18.17
N ALA A 109 12.11 -0.49 17.54
CA ALA A 109 12.53 -1.74 18.17
C ALA A 109 14.06 -1.85 18.34
N GLN A 110 14.85 -1.42 17.34
CA GLN A 110 16.32 -1.54 17.42
C GLN A 110 16.92 -0.61 18.48
N LYS A 111 16.41 0.63 18.63
CA LYS A 111 16.88 1.55 19.69
C LYS A 111 16.60 1.02 21.09
N ALA A 112 15.57 0.20 21.25
CA ALA A 112 15.23 -0.45 22.51
C ALA A 112 16.01 -1.77 22.75
N GLY A 113 16.85 -2.20 21.81
CA GLY A 113 17.65 -3.44 21.93
C GLY A 113 16.87 -4.72 21.65
N ALA A 114 15.82 -4.65 20.82
CA ALA A 114 14.99 -5.80 20.46
C ALA A 114 15.80 -6.91 19.77
N SER A 115 15.58 -8.16 20.19
CA SER A 115 16.13 -9.35 19.58
C SER A 115 15.44 -9.64 18.23
N ARG A 116 16.09 -10.45 17.39
CA ARG A 116 15.50 -10.92 16.12
C ARG A 116 14.19 -11.68 16.37
N ARG A 117 14.15 -12.45 17.46
CA ARG A 117 12.98 -13.23 17.87
C ARG A 117 11.85 -12.33 18.34
N SER A 118 12.16 -11.29 19.12
CA SER A 118 11.22 -10.24 19.52
C SER A 118 10.59 -9.55 18.31
N THR A 119 11.41 -9.18 17.32
CA THR A 119 10.92 -8.57 16.07
C THR A 119 9.95 -9.48 15.32
N LEU A 120 10.27 -10.78 15.21
CA LEU A 120 9.41 -11.76 14.53
C LEU A 120 8.06 -11.92 15.26
N PHE A 121 8.08 -12.11 16.58
CA PHE A 121 6.84 -12.25 17.34
C PHE A 121 6.02 -10.96 17.37
N ALA A 122 6.66 -9.78 17.35
CA ALA A 122 5.97 -8.51 17.20
C ALA A 122 5.20 -8.44 15.87
N MET A 123 5.79 -8.91 14.77
CA MET A 123 5.14 -8.95 13.47
C MET A 123 3.92 -9.89 13.49
N ILE A 124 4.09 -11.12 13.98
CA ILE A 124 3.01 -12.11 14.08
C ILE A 124 1.89 -11.62 15.01
N GLY A 125 2.27 -11.13 16.19
CA GLY A 125 1.33 -10.56 17.15
C GLY A 125 0.57 -9.39 16.57
N SER A 126 1.23 -8.51 15.81
CA SER A 126 0.56 -7.40 15.12
C SER A 126 -0.48 -7.86 14.10
N MET A 127 -0.19 -8.91 13.33
CA MET A 127 -1.14 -9.42 12.35
C MET A 127 -2.39 -10.00 13.04
N ILE A 128 -2.18 -10.83 14.07
CA ILE A 128 -3.27 -11.42 14.87
C ILE A 128 -4.10 -10.32 15.54
N GLY A 129 -3.41 -9.37 16.17
CA GLY A 129 -4.03 -8.22 16.82
C GLY A 129 -4.85 -7.37 15.84
N ALA A 130 -4.29 -7.03 14.69
CA ALA A 130 -5.00 -6.24 13.69
C ALA A 130 -6.25 -6.94 13.14
N ILE A 131 -6.16 -8.24 12.86
CA ILE A 131 -7.32 -9.04 12.44
C ILE A 131 -8.39 -9.08 13.54
N GLY A 132 -7.99 -9.37 14.78
CA GLY A 132 -8.91 -9.38 15.92
C GLY A 132 -9.56 -8.01 16.16
N GLY A 133 -8.78 -6.93 16.07
CA GLY A 133 -9.25 -5.56 16.17
C GLY A 133 -10.27 -5.21 15.09
N ALA A 134 -10.01 -5.55 13.84
CA ALA A 134 -10.93 -5.30 12.73
C ALA A 134 -12.30 -5.97 12.96
N ILE A 135 -12.32 -7.19 13.50
CA ILE A 135 -13.55 -7.94 13.81
C ILE A 135 -14.29 -7.31 15.01
N ILE A 136 -13.57 -6.91 16.06
CA ILE A 136 -14.16 -6.31 17.27
C ILE A 136 -14.68 -4.89 16.99
N GLY A 137 -14.05 -4.14 16.08
CA GLY A 137 -14.41 -2.75 15.77
C GLY A 137 -15.71 -2.55 15.01
N VAL A 138 -16.40 -3.62 14.60
CA VAL A 138 -17.64 -3.61 13.80
C VAL A 138 -18.81 -2.77 14.37
N PRO A 139 -19.01 -2.58 15.69
CA PRO A 139 -20.13 -1.79 16.21
C PRO A 139 -20.20 -0.34 15.70
N VAL A 140 -19.08 0.23 15.24
CA VAL A 140 -19.04 1.55 14.56
C VAL A 140 -18.55 1.34 13.13
N PRO A 141 -19.44 1.41 12.11
CA PRO A 141 -19.05 1.08 10.74
C PRO A 141 -17.93 1.99 10.23
N LEU A 142 -17.02 1.39 9.47
CA LEU A 142 -15.87 2.01 8.78
C LEU A 142 -14.75 2.54 9.71
N ILE A 143 -15.06 3.42 10.66
CA ILE A 143 -14.05 4.03 11.54
C ILE A 143 -13.62 3.05 12.64
N GLY A 144 -14.57 2.31 13.20
CA GLY A 144 -14.31 1.35 14.28
C GLY A 144 -13.31 0.26 13.88
N PRO A 145 -13.52 -0.48 12.78
CA PRO A 145 -12.60 -1.53 12.34
C PRO A 145 -11.19 -1.02 12.03
N VAL A 146 -11.07 0.16 11.41
CA VAL A 146 -9.76 0.74 11.06
C VAL A 146 -8.97 1.10 12.31
N LEU A 147 -9.57 1.88 13.22
CA LEU A 147 -8.91 2.27 14.46
C LEU A 147 -8.60 1.06 15.34
N ALA A 148 -9.54 0.12 15.43
CA ALA A 148 -9.33 -1.11 16.19
C ALA A 148 -8.22 -1.97 15.57
N ALA A 149 -8.16 -2.12 14.26
CA ALA A 149 -7.07 -2.86 13.62
C ALA A 149 -5.69 -2.25 13.91
N ILE A 150 -5.57 -0.92 13.84
CA ILE A 150 -4.31 -0.21 14.12
C ILE A 150 -3.90 -0.35 15.59
N LEU A 151 -4.83 -0.14 16.52
CA LEU A 151 -4.54 -0.20 17.95
C LEU A 151 -4.27 -1.62 18.44
N PHE A 152 -5.12 -2.58 18.05
CA PHE A 152 -4.90 -3.98 18.40
C PHE A 152 -3.70 -4.56 17.67
N GLY A 153 -3.38 -4.10 16.45
CA GLY A 153 -2.13 -4.42 15.78
C GLY A 153 -0.91 -3.92 16.57
N GLY A 154 -0.94 -2.69 17.07
CA GLY A 154 0.07 -2.18 17.99
C GLY A 154 0.18 -3.01 19.27
N MET A 155 -0.95 -3.34 19.92
CA MET A 155 -0.95 -4.17 21.14
C MET A 155 -0.42 -5.57 20.88
N GLY A 156 -0.80 -6.18 19.76
CA GLY A 156 -0.28 -7.45 19.31
C GLY A 156 1.23 -7.40 19.10
N ALA A 157 1.75 -6.32 18.51
CA ALA A 157 3.18 -6.10 18.37
C ALA A 157 3.91 -6.03 19.71
N MET A 158 3.32 -5.31 20.68
CA MET A 158 3.85 -5.20 22.03
C MET A 158 3.92 -6.55 22.74
N VAL A 159 2.81 -7.28 22.79
CA VAL A 159 2.74 -8.58 23.46
C VAL A 159 3.68 -9.58 22.79
N GLY A 160 3.72 -9.59 21.45
CA GLY A 160 4.65 -10.42 20.69
C GLY A 160 6.11 -10.10 20.98
N ALA A 161 6.48 -8.82 20.96
CA ALA A 161 7.84 -8.38 21.28
C ALA A 161 8.26 -8.78 22.70
N MET A 162 7.39 -8.57 23.69
CA MET A 162 7.63 -8.92 25.08
C MET A 162 7.77 -10.43 25.27
N TYR A 163 6.93 -11.22 24.59
CA TYR A 163 7.00 -12.67 24.61
C TYR A 163 8.33 -13.17 24.04
N GLY A 164 8.80 -12.59 22.93
CA GLY A 164 10.09 -12.92 22.33
C GLY A 164 11.26 -12.68 23.29
N GLU A 165 11.30 -11.51 23.95
CA GLU A 165 12.36 -11.17 24.91
C GLU A 165 12.31 -12.03 26.17
N TRP A 166 11.13 -12.28 26.70
CA TRP A 166 10.95 -13.14 27.88
C TRP A 166 11.37 -14.58 27.59
N SER A 167 11.06 -15.08 26.39
CA SER A 167 11.47 -16.43 25.95
C SER A 167 12.98 -16.57 25.73
N ASP A 168 13.71 -15.46 25.66
CA ASP A 168 15.18 -15.37 25.59
C ASP A 168 15.80 -15.07 26.98
N GLY A 169 15.00 -15.06 28.05
CA GLY A 169 15.46 -14.93 29.43
C GLY A 169 15.67 -13.50 29.93
N ARG A 170 15.24 -12.47 29.19
CA ARG A 170 15.37 -11.07 29.63
C ARG A 170 14.43 -10.72 30.78
N ALA A 171 14.86 -9.78 31.60
CA ALA A 171 14.07 -9.28 32.72
C ALA A 171 12.81 -8.54 32.23
N TRP A 172 11.68 -8.76 32.89
CA TRP A 172 10.38 -8.19 32.53
C TRP A 172 10.40 -6.66 32.31
N LYS A 173 11.15 -5.94 33.15
CA LYS A 173 11.28 -4.47 33.08
C LYS A 173 11.93 -4.01 31.77
N GLU A 174 12.87 -4.78 31.24
CA GLU A 174 13.56 -4.50 29.98
C GLU A 174 12.66 -4.83 28.79
N SER A 175 11.96 -5.96 28.84
CA SER A 175 10.99 -6.39 27.83
C SER A 175 9.84 -5.37 27.66
N TRP A 176 9.40 -4.70 28.73
CA TRP A 176 8.36 -3.67 28.65
C TRP A 176 8.76 -2.47 27.78
N SER A 177 10.01 -2.01 27.90
CA SER A 177 10.53 -0.90 27.08
C SER A 177 10.52 -1.27 25.59
N ILE A 178 10.97 -2.49 25.28
CA ILE A 178 10.98 -3.04 23.92
C ILE A 178 9.54 -3.18 23.37
N GLY A 179 8.63 -3.72 24.17
CA GLY A 179 7.23 -3.86 23.80
C GLY A 179 6.55 -2.53 23.51
N HIS A 180 6.76 -1.52 24.35
CA HIS A 180 6.17 -0.19 24.16
C HIS A 180 6.74 0.51 22.92
N ALA A 181 8.03 0.34 22.63
CA ALA A 181 8.65 0.82 21.40
C ALA A 181 8.07 0.10 20.16
N ALA A 182 7.83 -1.21 20.24
CA ALA A 182 7.19 -1.98 19.18
C ALA A 182 5.74 -1.54 18.94
N PHE A 183 4.97 -1.23 20.00
CA PHE A 183 3.61 -0.68 19.90
C PHE A 183 3.59 0.58 19.03
N TRP A 184 4.33 1.61 19.45
CA TRP A 184 4.30 2.92 18.78
C TRP A 184 4.95 2.88 17.41
N GLY A 185 6.03 2.11 17.25
CA GLY A 185 6.64 1.88 15.94
C GLY A 185 5.66 1.26 14.96
N ARG A 186 4.88 0.25 15.40
CA ARG A 186 3.83 -0.37 14.57
C ARG A 186 2.69 0.60 14.28
N THR A 187 2.12 1.24 15.31
CA THR A 187 0.97 2.13 15.16
C THR A 187 1.25 3.29 14.22
N PHE A 188 2.35 4.03 14.43
CA PHE A 188 2.68 5.16 13.55
C PHE A 188 3.15 4.73 12.17
N GLY A 189 3.86 3.60 12.08
CA GLY A 189 4.25 3.01 10.79
C GLY A 189 3.04 2.64 9.93
N THR A 190 2.07 1.93 10.51
CA THR A 190 0.83 1.56 9.82
C THR A 190 -0.01 2.79 9.48
N LEU A 191 -0.12 3.79 10.36
CA LEU A 191 -0.82 5.04 10.05
C LEU A 191 -0.21 5.77 8.86
N GLY A 192 1.12 5.90 8.82
CA GLY A 192 1.83 6.54 7.71
C GLY A 192 1.64 5.80 6.39
N LYS A 193 1.79 4.48 6.41
CA LYS A 193 1.54 3.61 5.23
C LYS A 193 0.10 3.69 4.75
N PHE A 194 -0.85 3.70 5.68
CA PHE A 194 -2.27 3.80 5.38
C PHE A 194 -2.61 5.17 4.78
N ALA A 195 -2.05 6.27 5.28
CA ALA A 195 -2.22 7.59 4.68
C ALA A 195 -1.65 7.65 3.26
N ALA A 196 -0.48 7.06 3.01
CA ALA A 196 0.09 6.98 1.66
C ALA A 196 -0.81 6.16 0.72
N GLY A 197 -1.36 5.04 1.20
CA GLY A 197 -2.31 4.22 0.44
C GLY A 197 -3.61 4.95 0.09
N LEU A 198 -4.10 5.82 0.97
CA LEU A 198 -5.26 6.66 0.67
C LEU A 198 -4.98 7.59 -0.53
N VAL A 199 -3.77 8.15 -0.63
CA VAL A 199 -3.38 8.97 -1.79
C VAL A 199 -3.38 8.14 -3.07
N ILE A 200 -2.92 6.88 -3.03
CA ILE A 200 -2.98 5.97 -4.19
C ILE A 200 -4.43 5.73 -4.65
N VAL A 201 -5.35 5.52 -3.70
CA VAL A 201 -6.78 5.38 -4.01
C VAL A 201 -7.34 6.67 -4.64
N LEU A 202 -6.96 7.84 -4.13
CA LEU A 202 -7.37 9.12 -4.72
C LEU A 202 -6.79 9.32 -6.13
N ILE A 203 -5.57 8.86 -6.39
CA ILE A 203 -4.99 8.83 -7.75
C ILE A 203 -5.81 7.92 -8.66
N ALA A 204 -6.19 6.73 -8.19
CA ALA A 204 -7.03 5.80 -8.96
C ALA A 204 -8.40 6.43 -9.30
N ILE A 205 -9.05 7.06 -8.33
CA ILE A 205 -10.31 7.77 -8.54
C ILE A 205 -10.14 8.92 -9.53
N GLY A 206 -9.09 9.74 -9.36
CA GLY A 206 -8.79 10.85 -10.25
C GLY A 206 -8.55 10.40 -11.69
N GLY A 207 -7.78 9.32 -11.89
CA GLY A 207 -7.50 8.77 -13.22
C GLY A 207 -8.71 8.14 -13.92
N VAL A 208 -9.75 7.76 -13.18
CA VAL A 208 -10.98 7.18 -13.74
C VAL A 208 -12.08 8.23 -14.00
N LEU A 209 -11.97 9.42 -13.40
CA LEU A 209 -13.01 10.46 -13.49
C LEU A 209 -12.68 11.60 -14.46
N ILE A 210 -11.40 11.79 -14.81
CA ILE A 210 -10.87 12.87 -15.64
C ILE A 210 -10.58 12.33 -17.04
#